data_AF-A0A9Q3Q9Z2-F1
#
_entry.id   AF-A0A9Q3Q9Z2-F1
#
_cell.length_a   1.000
_cell.length_b   1.000
_cell.length_c   1.000
_cell.angle_alpha   90.00
_cell.angle_beta   90.00
_cell.angle_gamma   90.00
#
_symmetry.space_group_name_H-M   'P 1'
#
loop_
_entity.id
_entity.type
_entity.pdbx_description
1 polymer ?
#
loop_
_entity_poly.entity_id
_entity_poly.type
_entity_poly.pdbx_seq_one_letter_code
_entity_poly.pdbx_strand_id
1 'polypeptide(L)'
;MKDQYALKRAINRGPVLMDWKRSFYDNNLQNYIDLCKKLMMELKAVSIVVPPELLSYSLLAKLGGETNLQQFIKNLTLNEDIIEKPEKILTQLQDLAHLNTMDYKK
;
A
#
# COMPACT_ATOMS: atom_id res chain seq x y z
N MET A 1 0.58 1.71 -33.95
CA MET A 1 0.67 0.75 -32.83
C MET A 1 0.90 1.42 -31.47
N LYS A 2 1.83 2.39 -31.31
CA LYS A 2 2.07 3.10 -30.03
C LYS A 2 0.82 3.80 -29.47
N ASP A 3 -0.02 4.38 -30.34
CA ASP A 3 -1.18 5.16 -29.93
C ASP A 3 -2.28 4.29 -29.29
N GLN A 4 -2.52 3.07 -29.81
CA GLN A 4 -3.48 2.14 -29.19
C GLN A 4 -3.04 1.70 -27.78
N TYR A 5 -1.74 1.45 -27.58
CA TYR A 5 -1.22 1.10 -26.25
C TYR A 5 -1.27 2.28 -25.28
N ALA A 6 -0.98 3.50 -25.74
CA ALA A 6 -1.10 4.71 -24.95
C ALA A 6 -2.56 5.03 -24.58
N LEU A 7 -3.49 4.87 -25.54
CA LEU A 7 -4.94 5.02 -25.29
C LEU A 7 -5.42 4.01 -24.26
N LYS A 8 -5.02 2.73 -24.41
CA LYS A 8 -5.38 1.65 -23.49
C LYS A 8 -4.84 1.91 -22.08
N ARG A 9 -3.63 2.47 -21.96
CA ARG A 9 -3.08 2.93 -20.67
C ARG A 9 -3.89 4.09 -20.09
N ALA A 10 -4.22 5.12 -20.88
CA ALA A 10 -4.96 6.29 -20.41
C ALA A 10 -6.38 5.92 -19.94
N ILE A 11 -7.08 5.06 -20.67
CA ILE A 11 -8.41 4.54 -20.29
C ILE A 11 -8.36 3.74 -18.99
N ASN A 12 -7.27 2.99 -18.77
CA ASN A 12 -7.11 2.17 -17.57
C ASN A 12 -6.69 2.94 -16.31
N ARG A 13 -6.28 4.21 -16.43
CA ARG A 13 -5.87 5.04 -15.27
C ARG A 13 -7.01 5.27 -14.29
N GLY A 14 -8.20 5.59 -14.80
CA GLY A 14 -9.38 5.87 -13.97
C GLY A 14 -9.73 4.70 -13.06
N PRO A 15 -10.02 3.50 -13.63
CA PRO A 15 -10.32 2.31 -12.84
C PRO A 15 -9.24 1.95 -11.82
N VAL A 16 -7.97 1.90 -12.22
CA VAL A 16 -6.86 1.57 -11.30
C VAL A 16 -6.76 2.56 -10.14
N LEU A 17 -6.94 3.86 -10.41
CA LEU A 17 -6.94 4.87 -9.34
C LEU A 17 -8.16 4.73 -8.42
N MET A 18 -9.34 4.38 -8.98
CA MET A 18 -10.54 4.12 -8.19
C MET A 18 -10.36 2.90 -7.29
N ASP A 19 -9.75 1.82 -7.80
CA ASP A 19 -9.44 0.62 -7.04
C ASP A 19 -8.42 0.91 -5.93
N TRP A 20 -7.38 1.69 -6.22
CA TRP A 20 -6.47 2.22 -5.20
C TRP A 20 -7.22 3.01 -4.12
N LYS A 21 -8.17 3.87 -4.49
CA LYS A 21 -8.90 4.68 -3.51
C LYS A 21 -9.87 3.84 -2.67
N ARG A 22 -10.54 2.85 -3.27
CA ARG A 22 -11.54 1.99 -2.61
C ARG A 22 -10.93 0.87 -1.77
N SER A 23 -9.68 0.48 -2.02
CA SER A 23 -9.04 -0.57 -1.22
C SER A 23 -9.03 -0.19 0.27
N PHE A 24 -9.35 -1.14 1.12
CA PHE A 24 -9.38 -0.97 2.56
C PHE A 24 -8.77 -2.19 3.24
N TYR A 25 -8.33 -2.00 4.48
CA TYR A 25 -7.84 -3.07 5.34
C TYR A 25 -9.01 -3.89 5.87
N ASP A 26 -8.97 -5.21 5.70
CA ASP A 26 -10.05 -6.15 6.03
C ASP A 26 -9.76 -7.00 7.28
N ASN A 27 -8.95 -6.49 8.21
CA ASN A 27 -8.44 -7.23 9.37
C ASN A 27 -7.44 -8.35 9.05
N ASN A 28 -6.97 -8.47 7.81
CA ASN A 28 -5.89 -9.38 7.44
C ASN A 28 -4.69 -8.61 6.86
N LEU A 29 -3.61 -8.57 7.64
CA LEU A 29 -2.39 -7.83 7.28
C LEU A 29 -1.70 -8.40 6.05
N GLN A 30 -1.70 -9.72 5.87
CA GLN A 30 -1.11 -10.35 4.69
C GLN A 30 -1.90 -9.99 3.42
N ASN A 31 -3.22 -10.13 3.45
CA ASN A 31 -4.09 -9.77 2.33
C ASN A 31 -3.93 -8.30 1.95
N TYR A 32 -3.86 -7.42 2.94
CA TYR A 32 -3.65 -6.00 2.72
C TYR A 32 -2.30 -5.70 2.06
N ILE A 33 -1.21 -6.33 2.53
CA ILE A 33 0.12 -6.17 1.93
C ILE A 33 0.10 -6.62 0.46
N ASP A 34 -0.48 -7.78 0.18
CA ASP A 34 -0.51 -8.34 -1.17
C ASP A 34 -1.38 -7.49 -2.11
N LEU A 35 -2.53 -6.99 -1.61
CA LEU A 35 -3.37 -6.05 -2.34
C LEU A 35 -2.62 -4.75 -2.65
N CYS A 36 -1.90 -4.18 -1.69
CA CYS A 36 -1.13 -2.96 -1.88
C CYS A 36 -0.01 -3.14 -2.91
N LYS A 37 0.76 -4.25 -2.84
CA LYS A 37 1.79 -4.58 -3.83
C LYS A 37 1.20 -4.67 -5.23
N LYS A 38 0.06 -5.35 -5.38
CA LYS A 38 -0.65 -5.47 -6.66
C LYS A 38 -1.06 -4.11 -7.20
N LEU A 39 -1.75 -3.29 -6.41
CA LEU A 39 -2.25 -1.98 -6.87
C LEU A 39 -1.11 -0.98 -7.17
N MET A 40 -0.01 -1.02 -6.40
CA MET A 40 1.19 -0.22 -6.71
C MET A 40 1.79 -0.61 -8.07
N MET A 41 1.83 -1.90 -8.39
CA MET A 41 2.27 -2.40 -9.68
C MET A 41 1.33 -1.94 -10.82
N GLU A 42 0.02 -1.96 -10.59
CA GLU A 42 -0.98 -1.49 -11.55
C GLU A 42 -0.87 0.02 -11.81
N LEU A 43 -0.70 0.84 -10.76
CA LEU A 43 -0.45 2.29 -10.87
C LEU A 43 0.75 2.57 -11.77
N LYS A 44 1.86 1.85 -11.54
CA LYS A 44 3.07 1.93 -12.38
C LYS A 44 2.80 1.50 -13.81
N ALA A 45 2.04 0.42 -14.02
CA ALA A 45 1.71 -0.10 -15.35
C ALA A 45 0.88 0.88 -16.20
N VAL A 46 -0.02 1.65 -15.59
CA VAL A 46 -0.81 2.70 -16.26
C VAL A 46 -0.15 4.08 -16.24
N SER A 47 1.09 4.16 -15.75
CA SER A 47 1.90 5.38 -15.67
C SER A 47 1.23 6.49 -14.85
N ILE A 48 0.56 6.12 -13.75
CA ILE A 48 0.20 7.06 -12.68
C ILE A 48 1.42 7.15 -11.76
N VAL A 49 2.02 8.34 -11.70
CA VAL A 49 3.15 8.62 -10.80
C VAL A 49 2.61 9.30 -9.56
N VAL A 50 2.78 8.66 -8.41
CA VAL A 50 2.46 9.22 -7.10
C VAL A 50 3.79 9.48 -6.38
N PRO A 51 4.00 10.65 -5.78
CA PRO A 51 5.15 10.89 -4.92
C PRO A 51 5.28 9.78 -3.85
N PRO A 52 6.47 9.19 -3.63
CA PRO A 52 6.65 8.07 -2.72
C PRO A 52 6.08 8.33 -1.32
N GLU A 53 6.26 9.53 -0.78
CA GLU A 53 5.80 9.91 0.56
C GLU A 53 4.27 9.92 0.61
N LEU A 54 3.62 10.44 -0.42
CA LEU A 54 2.15 10.42 -0.52
C LEU A 54 1.61 9.00 -0.64
N LEU A 55 2.35 8.11 -1.31
CA LEU A 55 1.99 6.70 -1.39
C LEU A 55 2.13 6.01 -0.03
N SER A 56 3.22 6.28 0.70
CA SER A 56 3.43 5.82 2.08
C SER A 56 2.33 6.30 3.04
N TYR A 57 2.00 7.59 3.02
CA TYR A 57 0.89 8.12 3.82
C TYR A 57 -0.44 7.50 3.41
N SER A 58 -0.68 7.27 2.12
CA SER A 58 -1.90 6.63 1.64
C SER A 58 -2.00 5.16 2.07
N LEU A 59 -0.88 4.43 2.18
CA LEU A 59 -0.86 3.08 2.76
C LEU A 59 -1.26 3.15 4.23
N LEU A 60 -0.52 3.93 5.02
CA LEU A 60 -0.75 4.06 6.47
C LEU A 60 -2.17 4.56 6.81
N ALA A 61 -2.70 5.52 6.06
CA ALA A 61 -4.04 6.06 6.27
C ALA A 61 -5.14 4.98 6.13
N LYS A 62 -4.94 3.98 5.27
CA LYS A 62 -5.89 2.87 5.08
C LYS A 62 -5.90 1.90 6.27
N LEU A 63 -4.85 1.91 7.08
CA LEU A 63 -4.74 1.13 8.33
C LEU A 63 -5.16 1.94 9.56
N GLY A 64 -5.26 3.27 9.44
CA GLY A 64 -5.52 4.20 10.54
C GLY A 64 -6.90 4.09 11.19
N GLY A 65 -7.77 3.16 10.76
CA GLY A 65 -8.99 2.81 11.47
C GLY A 65 -8.77 1.78 12.60
N GLU A 66 -7.62 1.11 12.62
CA GLU A 66 -7.37 -0.04 13.49
C GLU A 66 -6.64 0.36 14.77
N THR A 67 -7.36 0.31 15.90
CA THR A 67 -6.85 0.75 17.20
C THR A 67 -5.57 0.03 17.62
N ASN A 68 -5.44 -1.26 17.30
CA ASN A 68 -4.25 -2.07 17.61
C ASN A 68 -3.03 -1.72 16.75
N LEU A 69 -3.20 -1.04 15.61
CA LEU A 69 -2.10 -0.65 14.72
C LEU A 69 -1.67 0.81 14.89
N GLN A 70 -2.43 1.64 15.62
CA GLN A 70 -2.19 3.09 15.75
C GLN A 70 -0.77 3.43 16.20
N GLN A 71 -0.27 2.78 17.25
CA GLN A 71 1.06 3.08 17.78
C GLN A 71 2.16 2.68 16.80
N PHE A 72 1.99 1.54 16.12
CA PHE A 72 2.91 1.10 15.08
C PHE A 72 2.93 2.08 13.89
N ILE A 73 1.75 2.46 13.39
CA ILE A 73 1.59 3.45 12.32
C ILE A 73 2.26 4.78 12.70
N LYS A 74 2.01 5.28 13.91
CA LYS A 74 2.62 6.51 14.42
C LYS A 74 4.14 6.44 14.41
N ASN A 75 4.71 5.33 14.87
CA ASN A 75 6.16 5.13 14.85
C ASN A 75 6.74 5.15 13.43
N LEU A 76 6.05 4.55 12.46
CA LEU A 76 6.46 4.61 11.05
C LEU A 76 6.41 6.04 10.48
N THR A 77 5.38 6.82 10.82
CA THR A 77 5.26 8.22 10.35
C THR A 77 6.35 9.16 10.87
N LEU A 78 7.03 8.79 11.96
CA LEU A 78 8.11 9.58 12.54
C LEU A 78 9.49 9.22 11.95
N ASN A 79 9.55 8.23 11.08
CA ASN A 79 10.79 7.78 10.45
C ASN A 79 10.81 8.18 8.97
N GLU A 80 11.57 9.23 8.66
CA GLU A 80 11.69 9.80 7.31
C GLU A 80 12.17 8.76 6.28
N ASP A 81 13.21 7.98 6.60
CA ASP A 81 13.74 6.95 5.70
C ASP A 81 12.72 5.85 5.38
N ILE A 82 11.76 5.60 6.27
CA ILE A 82 10.66 4.68 6.02
C ILE A 82 9.59 5.35 5.14
N ILE A 83 9.23 6.60 5.41
CA ILE A 83 8.16 7.31 4.69
C ILE A 83 8.53 7.62 3.24
N GLU A 84 9.80 7.90 2.96
CA GLU A 84 10.29 8.11 1.59
C GLU A 84 10.21 6.85 0.71
N LYS A 85 10.00 5.67 1.31
CA LYS A 85 10.07 4.38 0.62
C LYS A 85 8.87 3.49 0.97
N PRO A 86 7.77 3.53 0.18
CA PRO A 86 6.58 2.70 0.38
C PRO A 86 6.87 1.21 0.57
N GLU A 87 7.91 0.69 -0.08
CA GLU A 87 8.35 -0.71 0.05
C GLU A 87 8.85 -1.04 1.45
N LYS A 88 9.44 -0.06 2.17
CA LYS A 88 9.84 -0.23 3.57
C LYS A 88 8.63 -0.31 4.48
N ILE A 89 7.57 0.48 4.23
CA ILE A 89 6.30 0.35 4.94
C ILE A 89 5.76 -1.08 4.80
N LEU A 90 5.70 -1.60 3.57
CA LEU A 90 5.21 -2.96 3.32
C LEU A 90 6.08 -4.03 4.00
N THR A 91 7.40 -3.81 4.07
CA THR A 91 8.33 -4.71 4.79
C THR A 91 8.04 -4.70 6.29
N GLN A 92 7.87 -3.53 6.90
CA GLN A 92 7.56 -3.40 8.32
C GLN A 92 6.20 -4.04 8.66
N LEU A 93 5.19 -3.88 7.80
CA LEU A 93 3.90 -4.56 7.95
C LEU A 93 4.03 -6.08 7.84
N GLN A 94 4.90 -6.57 6.94
CA GLN A 94 5.18 -8.00 6.79
C GLN A 94 5.82 -8.58 8.06
N ASP A 95 6.78 -7.86 8.65
CA ASP A 95 7.42 -8.26 9.90
C ASP A 95 6.39 -8.34 11.04
N LEU A 96 5.47 -7.35 11.13
CA LEU A 96 4.38 -7.36 12.09
C LEU A 96 3.42 -8.55 11.88
N ALA A 97 3.08 -8.87 10.63
CA ALA A 97 2.23 -10.02 10.30
C ALA A 97 2.87 -11.33 10.78
N HIS A 98 4.18 -11.49 10.56
CA HIS A 98 4.92 -12.67 11.00
C HIS A 98 4.96 -12.80 12.52
N LEU A 99 5.21 -11.71 13.25
CA LEU A 99 5.23 -11.71 14.72
C LEU A 99 3.88 -12.16 15.28
N ASN A 100 2.78 -11.58 14.79
CA ASN A 100 1.44 -11.96 15.22
C ASN A 100 1.14 -13.45 14.96
N THR A 101 1.60 -14.02 13.84
CA THR A 101 1.41 -15.46 13.57
C THR A 101 2.25 -16.39 14.45
N MET A 102 3.35 -15.92 15.05
CA MET A 102 4.17 -16.71 15.96
C MET A 102 3.60 -16.75 17.38
N ASP A 103 2.90 -15.69 17.81
CA ASP A 103 2.26 -15.65 19.14
C ASP A 103 1.06 -16.61 19.27
N TYR A 104 0.43 -17.02 18.16
CA TYR A 104 -0.63 -18.05 18.16
C TYR A 104 -0.10 -19.50 18.18
N LYS A 105 1.22 -19.72 18.19
CA LYS A 105 1.84 -21.06 18.22
C LYS A 105 2.46 -21.44 19.58
N LYS A 106 2.16 -20.69 20.65
CA LYS A 106 2.50 -21.03 22.03
C LYS A 106 1.25 -21.39 22.81
#